data_AF-A0A2M9ZBA2-F1
#
_entry.id   AF-A0A2M9ZBA2-F1
#
_cell.length_a   1.000
_cell.length_b   1.000
_cell.length_c   1.000
_cell.angle_alpha   90.00
_cell.angle_beta   90.00
_cell.angle_gamma   90.00
#
_symmetry.space_group_name_H-M   'P 1'
#
loop_
_entity.id
_entity.type
_entity.pdbx_description
1 polymer ?
#
loop_
_entity_poly.entity_id
_entity_poly.type
_entity_poly.pdbx_seq_one_letter_code
_entity_poly.pdbx_strand_id
1 'polypeptide(L)'
;MKRIFQNTNIVSLFLFASLLFNCEEKLDHNKYGFAPEDDNQLIAGAIFFQNFIPNSDGTILDMTSGRMWKICSQGQVFVGTASSYSCRGASGGVSNPASYGAKELQYCNVDLASCNTLGLPQTLTNVSPISVAGSSEAYDSCANDNTGGHTDWRVASFLELKYLSSTSRNFLILKFPDTIEDFYWSSTANEQDVSTKTARAVSFGRDRFGEDESFSKTSRYFVRCIR
;
A
#
# COMPACT_ATOMS: atom_id res chain seq x y z
N MET A 1 -69.14 -39.71 28.87
CA MET A 1 -69.25 -40.99 28.12
C MET A 1 -67.84 -41.56 27.97
N LYS A 2 -67.69 -42.88 28.13
CA LYS A 2 -66.46 -43.70 28.24
C LYS A 2 -65.32 -43.25 27.30
N ARG A 3 -64.00 -43.19 27.60
CA ARG A 3 -62.99 -43.98 28.38
C ARG A 3 -61.88 -44.40 27.36
N ILE A 4 -60.61 -44.43 27.81
CA ILE A 4 -59.45 -45.17 27.24
C ILE A 4 -58.65 -44.36 26.16
N PHE A 5 -57.33 -44.12 26.19
CA PHE A 5 -56.18 -45.02 26.40
C PHE A 5 -54.97 -44.37 27.13
N GLN A 6 -54.22 -45.26 27.80
CA GLN A 6 -53.04 -45.05 28.64
C GLN A 6 -51.71 -45.02 27.85
N ASN A 7 -50.72 -44.34 28.46
CA ASN A 7 -49.28 -44.63 28.54
C ASN A 7 -48.65 -45.66 27.58
N THR A 8 -47.52 -45.27 26.96
CA THR A 8 -46.23 -45.94 27.22
C THR A 8 -45.03 -45.10 26.74
N ASN A 9 -44.10 -44.82 27.66
CA ASN A 9 -42.70 -44.53 27.36
C ASN A 9 -42.06 -45.76 26.69
N ILE A 10 -41.09 -45.55 25.77
CA ILE A 10 -39.83 -46.33 25.68
C ILE A 10 -38.85 -45.57 24.76
N VAL A 11 -37.67 -45.33 25.32
CA VAL A 11 -36.46 -44.78 24.71
C VAL A 11 -35.88 -45.79 23.72
N SER A 12 -35.57 -45.37 22.49
CA SER A 12 -34.74 -46.14 21.55
C SER A 12 -33.63 -45.29 20.97
N LEU A 13 -32.44 -45.58 21.45
CA LEU A 13 -31.12 -45.11 21.05
C LEU A 13 -30.81 -45.60 19.62
N PHE A 14 -30.61 -44.70 18.66
CA PHE A 14 -29.98 -45.03 17.38
C PHE A 14 -28.65 -44.27 17.24
N LEU A 15 -27.58 -45.00 17.52
CA LEU A 15 -26.22 -44.72 17.06
C LEU A 15 -26.19 -44.72 15.53
N PHE A 16 -25.89 -43.58 14.94
CA PHE A 16 -25.29 -43.52 13.60
C PHE A 16 -23.95 -42.80 13.71
N ALA A 17 -22.92 -43.59 14.02
CA ALA A 17 -21.55 -43.24 13.75
C ALA A 17 -21.28 -43.55 12.28
N SER A 18 -21.10 -42.51 11.47
CA SER A 18 -20.49 -42.65 10.16
C SER A 18 -19.73 -41.38 9.80
N LEU A 19 -18.41 -41.45 10.06
CA LEU A 19 -17.34 -41.09 9.14
C LEU A 19 -17.22 -39.61 8.72
N LEU A 20 -16.34 -38.92 9.45
CA LEU A 20 -15.15 -38.22 8.93
C LEU A 20 -15.35 -37.52 7.58
N PHE A 21 -16.13 -36.44 7.58
CA PHE A 21 -15.72 -35.27 6.81
C PHE A 21 -14.60 -34.60 7.62
N ASN A 22 -13.35 -34.90 7.30
CA ASN A 22 -12.23 -34.00 7.59
C ASN A 22 -12.38 -32.75 6.70
N CYS A 23 -13.46 -31.99 6.89
CA CYS A 23 -13.33 -30.55 6.76
C CYS A 23 -12.52 -30.13 7.98
N GLU A 24 -11.20 -30.25 7.88
CA GLU A 24 -10.33 -29.35 8.62
C GLU A 24 -10.62 -27.97 8.04
N GLU A 25 -11.67 -27.34 8.59
CA GLU A 25 -11.84 -25.91 8.48
C GLU A 25 -10.59 -25.34 9.12
N LYS A 26 -9.60 -24.98 8.28
CA LYS A 26 -8.55 -24.07 8.72
C LYS A 26 -9.31 -22.91 9.32
N LEU A 27 -9.14 -22.71 10.62
CA LEU A 27 -9.67 -21.55 11.34
C LEU A 27 -9.27 -20.32 10.54
N ASP A 28 -10.24 -19.83 9.76
CA ASP A 28 -10.20 -18.57 9.06
C ASP A 28 -10.02 -17.51 10.14
N HIS A 29 -9.04 -16.65 9.87
CA HIS A 29 -8.62 -15.49 10.62
C HIS A 29 -9.47 -15.14 11.85
N ASN A 30 -8.81 -15.16 13.00
CA ASN A 30 -9.29 -14.47 14.19
C ASN A 30 -9.82 -13.08 13.81
N LYS A 31 -10.91 -12.68 14.46
CA LYS A 31 -11.61 -11.38 14.37
C LYS A 31 -10.73 -10.11 14.53
N TYR A 32 -9.42 -10.29 14.76
CA TYR A 32 -8.39 -9.24 14.84
C TYR A 32 -7.13 -9.51 13.97
N GLY A 33 -7.22 -10.43 13.00
CA GLY A 33 -6.51 -10.37 11.72
C GLY A 33 -4.99 -10.56 11.65
N PHE A 34 -4.26 -10.72 12.75
CA PHE A 34 -2.81 -10.98 12.66
C PHE A 34 -2.51 -12.47 12.71
N ALA A 35 -2.33 -13.08 11.54
CA ALA A 35 -1.40 -14.19 11.46
C ALA A 35 0.03 -13.62 11.67
N PRO A 36 0.89 -14.24 12.49
CA PRO A 36 2.33 -14.00 12.33
C PRO A 36 2.68 -14.30 10.88
N GLU A 37 3.46 -13.43 10.22
CA GLU A 37 3.91 -13.66 8.84
C GLU A 37 4.35 -15.13 8.72
N ASP A 38 3.74 -15.91 7.80
CA ASP A 38 4.10 -17.31 7.58
C ASP A 38 5.62 -17.36 7.33
N ASP A 39 6.35 -18.34 7.87
CA ASP A 39 7.80 -18.46 7.70
C ASP A 39 8.20 -18.37 6.22
N ASN A 40 7.33 -18.83 5.32
CA ASN A 40 7.46 -18.70 3.88
C ASN A 40 7.47 -17.24 3.39
N GLN A 41 6.64 -16.36 3.96
CA GLN A 41 6.60 -14.93 3.66
C GLN A 41 7.86 -14.21 4.16
N LEU A 42 8.41 -14.63 5.31
CA LEU A 42 9.66 -14.09 5.81
C LEU A 42 10.83 -14.44 4.89
N ILE A 43 10.93 -15.70 4.47
CA ILE A 43 11.98 -16.15 3.53
C ILE A 43 11.81 -15.44 2.17
N ALA A 44 10.59 -15.38 1.64
CA ALA A 44 10.30 -14.69 0.39
C ALA A 44 10.63 -13.19 0.48
N GLY A 45 10.28 -12.54 1.59
CA GLY A 45 10.61 -11.14 1.85
C GLY A 45 12.11 -10.88 1.90
N ALA A 46 12.86 -11.72 2.61
CA ALA A 46 14.32 -11.63 2.67
C ALA A 46 14.93 -11.72 1.26
N ILE A 47 14.50 -12.70 0.47
CA ILE A 47 14.99 -12.92 -0.90
C ILE A 47 14.57 -11.79 -1.83
N PHE A 48 13.39 -11.22 -1.66
CA PHE A 48 12.88 -10.14 -2.49
C PHE A 48 13.65 -8.84 -2.22
N PHE A 49 13.73 -8.43 -0.94
CA PHE A 49 14.35 -7.16 -0.56
C PHE A 49 15.88 -7.18 -0.55
N GLN A 50 16.54 -8.35 -0.67
CA GLN A 50 18.00 -8.39 -0.84
C GLN A 50 18.47 -7.66 -2.11
N ASN A 51 17.62 -7.61 -3.14
CA ASN A 51 17.91 -6.97 -4.43
C ASN A 51 17.79 -5.43 -4.39
N PHE A 52 17.32 -4.88 -3.26
CA PHE A 52 17.23 -3.45 -3.03
C PHE A 52 18.54 -2.95 -2.41
N ILE A 53 19.35 -2.26 -3.21
CA ILE A 53 20.70 -1.81 -2.86
C ILE A 53 20.67 -0.31 -2.56
N PRO A 54 20.74 0.09 -1.27
CA PRO A 54 20.68 1.50 -0.89
C PRO A 54 21.96 2.24 -1.24
N ASN A 55 21.82 3.49 -1.63
CA ASN A 55 22.91 4.46 -1.77
C ASN A 55 22.98 5.37 -0.54
N SER A 56 24.08 6.08 -0.36
CA SER A 56 24.26 7.04 0.74
C SER A 56 23.62 8.42 0.47
N ASP A 57 22.68 8.51 -0.46
CA ASP A 57 22.12 9.76 -0.99
C ASP A 57 20.58 9.84 -0.91
N GLY A 58 19.95 8.90 -0.19
CA GLY A 58 18.50 8.81 -0.06
C GLY A 58 17.80 7.99 -1.14
N THR A 59 18.55 7.37 -2.04
CA THR A 59 18.01 6.50 -3.09
C THR A 59 18.32 5.02 -2.85
N ILE A 60 17.52 4.14 -3.44
CA ILE A 60 17.72 2.70 -3.42
C ILE A 60 17.42 2.09 -4.79
N LEU A 61 18.37 1.33 -5.32
CA LEU A 61 18.23 0.66 -6.62
C LEU A 61 17.61 -0.73 -6.40
N ASP A 62 16.49 -1.00 -7.07
CA ASP A 62 15.97 -2.36 -7.23
C ASP A 62 16.66 -3.02 -8.43
N MET A 63 17.55 -3.97 -8.16
CA MET A 63 18.30 -4.71 -9.18
C MET A 63 17.40 -5.62 -10.05
N THR A 64 16.18 -5.92 -9.61
CA THR A 64 15.25 -6.79 -10.34
C THR A 64 14.55 -6.02 -11.46
N SER A 65 14.01 -4.85 -11.15
CA SER A 65 13.30 -4.01 -12.14
C SER A 65 14.20 -2.98 -12.83
N GLY A 66 15.40 -2.72 -12.29
CA GLY A 66 16.28 -1.64 -12.73
C GLY A 66 15.77 -0.25 -12.35
N ARG A 67 14.77 -0.16 -11.46
CA ARG A 67 14.18 1.10 -10.99
C ARG A 67 14.88 1.60 -9.76
N MET A 68 14.99 2.92 -9.66
CA MET A 68 15.50 3.57 -8.46
C MET A 68 14.35 4.22 -7.70
N TRP A 69 14.32 3.98 -6.40
CA TRP A 69 13.29 4.48 -5.49
C TRP A 69 13.88 5.52 -4.55
N LYS A 70 13.04 6.46 -4.11
CA LYS A 70 13.33 7.21 -2.88
C LYS A 70 13.14 6.29 -1.67
N ILE A 71 14.12 6.30 -0.77
CA ILE A 71 14.06 5.56 0.50
C ILE A 71 12.93 6.12 1.38
N CYS A 72 12.87 7.44 1.52
CA CYS A 72 11.89 8.12 2.37
C CYS A 72 10.62 8.47 1.61
N SER A 73 9.48 8.44 2.31
CA SER A 73 8.21 8.94 1.78
C SER A 73 8.31 10.44 1.50
N GLN A 74 7.48 10.97 0.60
CA GLN A 74 7.52 12.40 0.29
C GLN A 74 7.28 13.26 1.54
N GLY A 75 8.09 14.31 1.70
CA GLY A 75 8.15 15.16 2.88
C GLY A 75 9.13 14.72 3.98
N GLN A 76 9.48 13.43 4.05
CA GLN A 76 10.49 12.95 5.00
C GLN A 76 11.91 13.25 4.53
N VAL A 77 12.84 13.32 5.48
CA VAL A 77 14.26 13.61 5.22
C VAL A 77 15.11 12.39 5.52
N PHE A 78 15.89 11.97 4.52
CA PHE A 78 16.88 10.90 4.65
C PHE A 78 18.04 11.34 5.54
N VAL A 79 18.39 10.48 6.50
CA VAL A 79 19.57 10.67 7.36
C VAL A 79 20.32 9.36 7.46
N GLY A 80 21.58 9.36 7.06
CA GLY A 80 22.47 8.22 7.23
C GLY A 80 23.34 7.95 6.00
N THR A 81 23.76 6.70 5.88
CA THR A 81 24.58 6.16 4.79
C THR A 81 23.93 4.89 4.23
N ALA A 82 24.48 4.29 3.19
CA ALA A 82 23.98 3.04 2.61
C ALA A 82 23.84 1.87 3.62
N SER A 83 24.61 1.85 4.71
CA SER A 83 24.58 0.76 5.70
C SER A 83 23.71 1.03 6.93
N SER A 84 23.38 2.29 7.20
CA SER A 84 22.53 2.68 8.33
C SER A 84 21.86 4.01 8.03
N TYR A 85 20.54 3.98 7.90
CA TYR A 85 19.74 5.14 7.53
C TYR A 85 18.35 5.12 8.16
N SER A 86 17.74 6.31 8.21
CA SER A 86 16.37 6.54 8.68
C SER A 86 15.72 7.67 7.89
N CYS A 87 14.42 7.85 8.07
CA CYS A 87 13.64 8.91 7.43
C CYS A 87 13.07 9.91 8.43
N ARG A 88 13.74 10.07 9.59
CA ARG A 88 13.33 10.98 10.69
C ARG A 88 14.07 12.32 10.71
N GLY A 89 14.76 12.71 9.64
CA GLY A 89 15.46 13.99 9.60
C GLY A 89 14.51 15.18 9.70
N ALA A 90 15.00 16.31 10.22
CA ALA A 90 14.20 17.53 10.33
C ALA A 90 14.59 18.54 9.24
N SER A 91 13.61 18.96 8.44
CA SER A 91 13.63 20.27 7.78
C SER A 91 12.51 21.12 8.35
N GLY A 92 12.83 22.16 9.14
CA GLY A 92 11.87 23.23 9.46
C GLY A 92 10.93 23.05 10.66
N GLY A 93 11.26 22.22 11.65
CA GLY A 93 10.60 22.21 12.96
C GLY A 93 9.48 21.15 13.11
N VAL A 94 9.34 20.63 14.33
CA VAL A 94 8.41 19.56 14.74
C VAL A 94 6.95 20.00 14.68
N SER A 95 6.43 20.14 13.46
CA SER A 95 5.00 20.09 13.21
C SER A 95 4.72 18.78 12.49
N ASN A 96 4.12 17.83 13.22
CA ASN A 96 3.80 16.45 12.84
C ASN A 96 4.82 15.34 13.24
N PRO A 97 5.02 15.08 14.55
CA PRO A 97 5.90 14.00 15.02
C PRO A 97 5.40 12.59 14.65
N ALA A 98 4.12 12.42 14.32
CA ALA A 98 3.56 11.11 13.98
C ALA A 98 3.97 10.63 12.58
N SER A 99 4.15 11.55 11.62
CA SER A 99 4.52 11.21 10.24
C SER A 99 6.01 11.38 9.93
N TYR A 100 6.83 11.77 10.91
CA TYR A 100 8.25 12.10 10.72
C TYR A 100 8.52 13.10 9.57
N GLY A 101 7.57 14.01 9.33
CA GLY A 101 7.62 14.97 8.23
C GLY A 101 7.02 14.48 6.91
N ALA A 102 6.57 13.23 6.81
CA ALA A 102 5.85 12.76 5.64
C ALA A 102 4.61 13.63 5.41
N LYS A 103 4.42 14.03 4.15
CA LYS A 103 3.36 14.95 3.74
C LYS A 103 2.23 14.18 3.07
N GLU A 104 1.01 14.43 3.53
CA GLU A 104 -0.19 14.00 2.82
C GLU A 104 -0.46 14.95 1.65
N LEU A 105 -0.51 14.38 0.46
CA LEU A 105 -0.58 15.09 -0.80
C LEU A 105 -1.91 14.76 -1.48
N GLN A 106 -2.54 15.80 -2.00
CA GLN A 106 -3.74 15.64 -2.79
C GLN A 106 -3.40 15.07 -4.16
N TYR A 107 -4.17 14.07 -4.60
CA TYR A 107 -3.96 13.46 -5.91
C TYR A 107 -4.29 14.46 -7.04
N CYS A 108 -5.40 15.22 -6.91
CA CYS A 108 -5.75 16.35 -7.77
C CYS A 108 -6.38 17.49 -6.96
N ASN A 109 -6.13 18.74 -7.36
CA ASN A 109 -6.70 19.93 -6.71
C ASN A 109 -8.24 20.06 -6.89
N VAL A 110 -8.81 19.34 -7.87
CA VAL A 110 -10.23 19.30 -8.21
C VAL A 110 -10.62 17.91 -8.68
N ASP A 111 -11.92 17.58 -8.64
CA ASP A 111 -12.47 16.28 -9.08
C ASP A 111 -12.56 16.14 -10.62
N LEU A 112 -11.66 16.78 -11.37
CA LEU A 112 -11.65 16.77 -12.84
C LEU A 112 -10.48 15.96 -13.37
N ALA A 113 -10.59 15.47 -14.61
CA ALA A 113 -9.52 14.74 -15.29
C ALA A 113 -8.32 15.62 -15.69
N SER A 114 -8.27 16.90 -15.29
CA SER A 114 -7.23 17.86 -15.71
C SER A 114 -5.83 17.57 -15.17
N CYS A 115 -5.70 16.73 -14.16
CA CYS A 115 -4.44 16.30 -13.53
C CYS A 115 -3.93 14.95 -14.06
N ASN A 116 -4.70 14.27 -14.92
CA ASN A 116 -4.37 12.94 -15.42
C ASN A 116 -4.53 12.84 -16.95
N THR A 117 -3.96 11.79 -17.54
CA THR A 117 -4.30 11.41 -18.92
C THR A 117 -5.77 11.00 -19.02
N LEU A 118 -6.37 11.25 -20.18
CA LEU A 118 -7.72 10.82 -20.56
C LEU A 118 -7.71 9.43 -21.22
N GLY A 119 -6.53 8.99 -21.68
CA GLY A 119 -6.32 7.65 -22.24
C GLY A 119 -6.14 6.59 -21.15
N LEU A 120 -6.30 5.32 -21.52
CA LEU A 120 -6.07 4.20 -20.61
C LEU A 120 -4.61 3.71 -20.71
N PRO A 121 -3.92 3.46 -19.58
CA PRO A 121 -4.35 3.77 -18.22
C PRO A 121 -4.29 5.28 -17.95
N GLN A 122 -5.26 5.78 -17.16
CA GLN A 122 -5.24 7.17 -16.73
C GLN A 122 -4.13 7.36 -15.70
N THR A 123 -3.15 8.21 -15.99
CA THR A 123 -1.97 8.44 -15.14
C THR A 123 -1.81 9.91 -14.78
N LEU A 124 -1.23 10.19 -13.61
CA LEU A 124 -0.88 11.55 -13.16
C LEU A 124 0.04 12.26 -14.16
N THR A 125 -0.28 13.51 -14.50
CA THR A 125 0.46 14.37 -15.45
C THR A 125 0.51 15.82 -14.99
N ASN A 126 1.45 16.62 -15.50
CA ASN A 126 1.47 18.08 -15.37
C ASN A 126 0.55 18.82 -16.38
N VAL A 127 0.12 18.17 -17.44
CA VAL A 127 -0.72 18.76 -18.49
C VAL A 127 -1.72 17.71 -18.93
N SER A 128 -3.00 18.02 -18.78
CA SER A 128 -4.06 17.16 -19.31
C SER A 128 -3.94 17.00 -20.83
N PRO A 129 -4.49 15.92 -21.42
CA PRO A 129 -4.47 15.74 -22.87
C PRO A 129 -5.19 16.81 -23.68
N ILE A 130 -6.00 17.66 -23.05
CA ILE A 130 -6.65 18.82 -23.69
C ILE A 130 -5.79 20.10 -23.58
N SER A 131 -4.49 19.96 -23.31
CA SER A 131 -3.52 21.07 -23.20
C SER A 131 -3.84 22.10 -22.11
N VAL A 132 -4.67 21.72 -21.14
CA VAL A 132 -4.85 22.50 -19.92
C VAL A 132 -3.75 22.09 -18.95
N ALA A 133 -2.87 23.02 -18.63
CA ALA A 133 -1.87 22.85 -17.57
C ALA A 133 -2.61 22.50 -16.27
N GLY A 134 -2.30 21.35 -15.70
CA GLY A 134 -2.90 20.85 -14.48
C GLY A 134 -1.79 20.31 -13.61
N SER A 135 -1.45 21.05 -12.56
CA SER A 135 -0.53 20.55 -11.54
C SER A 135 -1.34 19.94 -10.39
N SER A 136 -0.80 18.88 -9.80
CA SER A 136 -1.33 18.33 -8.55
C SER A 136 -0.21 18.21 -7.54
N GLU A 137 -0.56 18.30 -6.25
CA GLU A 137 0.44 18.21 -5.20
C GLU A 137 1.21 16.88 -5.25
N ALA A 138 0.52 15.76 -5.50
CA ALA A 138 1.16 14.46 -5.62
C ALA A 138 2.15 14.41 -6.80
N TYR A 139 1.74 14.86 -7.99
CA TYR A 139 2.62 14.91 -9.17
C TYR A 139 3.82 15.83 -8.92
N ASP A 140 3.56 17.07 -8.51
CA ASP A 140 4.58 18.09 -8.33
C ASP A 140 5.58 17.72 -7.23
N SER A 141 5.14 16.99 -6.19
CA SER A 141 6.02 16.55 -5.11
C SER A 141 7.15 15.65 -5.60
N CYS A 142 6.90 14.77 -6.57
CA CYS A 142 7.93 13.94 -7.16
C CYS A 142 8.63 14.68 -8.30
N ALA A 143 7.89 15.35 -9.19
CA ALA A 143 8.47 15.98 -10.37
C ALA A 143 9.48 17.09 -10.06
N ASN A 144 9.37 17.74 -8.90
CA ASN A 144 10.31 18.77 -8.43
C ASN A 144 11.34 18.24 -7.42
N ASP A 145 11.37 16.93 -7.18
CA ASP A 145 12.30 16.32 -6.25
C ASP A 145 13.71 16.21 -6.85
N ASN A 146 14.74 16.35 -6.01
CA ASN A 146 16.14 16.30 -6.41
C ASN A 146 16.97 15.27 -5.60
N THR A 147 16.32 14.32 -4.94
CA THR A 147 16.99 13.27 -4.12
C THR A 147 18.03 12.53 -4.96
N GLY A 148 19.22 12.27 -4.40
CA GLY A 148 20.33 11.64 -5.14
C GLY A 148 20.90 12.47 -6.30
N GLY A 149 20.56 13.76 -6.41
CA GLY A 149 20.97 14.59 -7.55
C GLY A 149 20.22 14.28 -8.85
N HIS A 150 19.05 13.66 -8.74
CA HIS A 150 18.21 13.23 -9.86
C HIS A 150 16.95 14.08 -9.98
N THR A 151 16.55 14.47 -11.20
CA THR A 151 15.45 15.41 -11.47
C THR A 151 14.27 14.79 -12.22
N ASP A 152 14.28 13.48 -12.43
CA ASP A 152 13.31 12.72 -13.23
C ASP A 152 12.45 11.79 -12.38
N TRP A 153 12.27 12.14 -11.11
CA TRP A 153 11.39 11.43 -10.18
C TRP A 153 9.93 11.56 -10.58
N ARG A 154 9.17 10.47 -10.42
CA ARG A 154 7.73 10.42 -10.62
C ARG A 154 7.05 9.66 -9.50
N VAL A 155 5.74 9.86 -9.37
CA VAL A 155 4.89 9.02 -8.52
C VAL A 155 4.96 7.58 -9.03
N ALA A 156 5.10 6.61 -8.12
CA ALA A 156 5.10 5.20 -8.48
C ALA A 156 3.73 4.76 -9.03
N SER A 157 3.75 3.96 -10.09
CA SER A 157 2.53 3.40 -10.67
C SER A 157 1.87 2.38 -9.74
N PHE A 158 0.63 2.04 -10.03
CA PHE A 158 -0.12 1.07 -9.23
C PHE A 158 0.61 -0.27 -9.13
N LEU A 159 1.11 -0.79 -10.26
CA LEU A 159 1.83 -2.06 -10.29
C LEU A 159 3.17 -1.99 -9.55
N GLU A 160 3.87 -0.86 -9.59
CA GLU A 160 5.12 -0.67 -8.84
C GLU A 160 4.89 -0.66 -7.33
N LEU A 161 3.82 -0.01 -6.85
CA LEU A 161 3.45 -0.07 -5.43
C LEU A 161 3.00 -1.47 -5.02
N LYS A 162 2.18 -2.15 -5.84
CA LYS A 162 1.77 -3.55 -5.59
C LYS A 162 2.97 -4.50 -5.59
N TYR A 163 3.94 -4.30 -6.47
CA TYR A 163 5.20 -5.03 -6.48
C TYR A 163 5.95 -4.83 -5.18
N LEU A 164 6.10 -3.58 -4.75
CA LEU A 164 6.80 -3.22 -3.52
C LEU A 164 6.13 -3.82 -2.26
N SER A 165 4.80 -3.98 -2.28
CA SER A 165 4.02 -4.52 -1.16
C SER A 165 3.65 -6.01 -1.30
N SER A 166 4.34 -6.77 -2.18
CA SER A 166 3.89 -8.12 -2.57
C SER A 166 4.31 -9.26 -1.62
N THR A 167 5.27 -9.03 -0.73
CA THR A 167 5.90 -10.09 0.08
C THR A 167 5.74 -9.86 1.58
N SER A 168 6.73 -9.25 2.23
CA SER A 168 6.76 -9.03 3.68
C SER A 168 6.95 -7.57 4.01
N ARG A 169 6.11 -7.08 4.91
CA ARG A 169 6.21 -5.72 5.44
C ARG A 169 7.47 -5.57 6.29
N ASN A 170 7.81 -6.59 7.08
CA ASN A 170 8.98 -6.56 7.94
C ASN A 170 10.27 -6.34 7.15
N PHE A 171 10.41 -6.96 5.98
CA PHE A 171 11.58 -6.71 5.12
C PHE A 171 11.49 -5.40 4.34
N LEU A 172 10.28 -4.95 3.98
CA LEU A 172 10.09 -3.63 3.39
C LEU A 172 10.61 -2.52 4.31
N ILE A 173 10.23 -2.52 5.58
CA ILE A 173 10.63 -1.45 6.52
C ILE A 173 12.14 -1.43 6.83
N LEU A 174 12.87 -2.53 6.55
CA LEU A 174 14.33 -2.54 6.63
C LEU A 174 14.99 -1.78 5.47
N LYS A 175 14.31 -1.66 4.32
CA LYS A 175 14.77 -0.95 3.13
C LYS A 175 14.15 0.44 2.99
N PHE A 176 12.97 0.62 3.55
CA PHE A 176 12.18 1.85 3.55
C PHE A 176 11.76 2.18 5.00
N PRO A 177 12.72 2.58 5.85
CA PRO A 177 12.45 2.84 7.26
C PRO A 177 11.50 4.01 7.44
N ASP A 178 10.78 4.00 8.56
CA ASP A 178 9.80 5.03 8.91
C ASP A 178 8.72 5.28 7.84
N THR A 179 8.44 4.25 7.02
CA THR A 179 7.26 4.23 6.15
C THR A 179 6.01 4.38 7.00
N ILE A 180 5.22 5.42 6.70
CA ILE A 180 3.97 5.69 7.41
C ILE A 180 2.96 4.57 7.14
N GLU A 181 2.30 4.09 8.20
CA GLU A 181 1.32 3.01 8.15
C GLU A 181 -0.04 3.52 7.63
N ASP A 182 -0.12 3.83 6.34
CA ASP A 182 -1.33 4.33 5.69
C ASP A 182 -1.32 3.99 4.18
N PHE A 183 -2.28 4.52 3.44
CA PHE A 183 -2.37 4.45 1.99
C PHE A 183 -1.40 5.42 1.31
N TYR A 184 -0.86 4.94 0.19
CA TYR A 184 0.01 5.70 -0.69
C TYR A 184 -0.62 5.79 -2.06
N TRP A 185 -0.70 7.01 -2.57
CA TRP A 185 -1.17 7.25 -3.92
C TRP A 185 -0.26 6.57 -4.94
N SER A 186 -0.88 5.80 -5.83
CA SER A 186 -0.24 5.41 -7.07
C SER A 186 -0.35 6.53 -8.10
N SER A 187 0.40 6.45 -9.20
CA SER A 187 0.23 7.37 -10.33
C SER A 187 -1.04 7.09 -11.14
N THR A 188 -1.81 6.05 -10.81
CA THR A 188 -2.90 5.51 -11.64
C THR A 188 -4.26 5.92 -11.09
N ALA A 189 -5.10 6.50 -11.95
CA ALA A 189 -6.49 6.78 -11.61
C ALA A 189 -7.30 5.48 -11.52
N ASN A 190 -8.49 5.51 -10.95
CA ASN A 190 -9.37 4.34 -10.98
C ASN A 190 -10.03 4.24 -12.35
N GLU A 191 -9.56 3.31 -13.17
CA GLU A 191 -10.09 3.06 -14.52
C GLU A 191 -11.53 2.54 -14.55
N GLN A 192 -12.04 2.01 -13.43
CA GLN A 192 -13.40 1.50 -13.31
C GLN A 192 -14.41 2.60 -12.94
N ASP A 193 -13.92 3.76 -12.50
CA ASP A 193 -14.77 4.89 -12.11
C ASP A 193 -15.13 5.75 -13.33
N VAL A 194 -16.33 5.50 -13.85
CA VAL A 194 -16.91 6.28 -14.96
C VAL A 194 -17.06 7.77 -14.65
N SER A 195 -17.12 8.15 -13.37
CA SER A 195 -17.19 9.56 -12.96
C SER A 195 -15.83 10.25 -12.96
N THR A 196 -14.73 9.49 -13.10
CA THR A 196 -13.34 9.95 -13.15
C THR A 196 -12.87 10.71 -11.91
N LYS A 197 -13.52 10.49 -10.77
CA LYS A 197 -13.28 11.21 -9.51
C LYS A 197 -12.37 10.49 -8.54
N THR A 198 -12.07 9.22 -8.79
CA THR A 198 -11.28 8.40 -7.87
C THR A 198 -9.92 7.98 -8.46
N ALA A 199 -8.97 7.69 -7.57
CA ALA A 199 -7.64 7.22 -7.89
C ALA A 199 -7.25 6.03 -7.01
N ARG A 200 -6.30 5.21 -7.48
CA ARG A 200 -5.90 3.98 -6.79
C ARG A 200 -4.76 4.25 -5.80
N ALA A 201 -4.88 3.72 -4.60
CA ALA A 201 -3.86 3.76 -3.57
C ALA A 201 -3.55 2.35 -3.06
N VAL A 202 -2.34 2.15 -2.53
CA VAL A 202 -1.89 0.89 -1.93
C VAL A 202 -1.51 1.14 -0.48
N SER A 203 -1.98 0.29 0.43
CA SER A 203 -1.72 0.41 1.86
C SER A 203 -0.35 -0.18 2.22
N PHE A 204 0.41 0.58 3.00
CA PHE A 204 1.61 0.13 3.71
C PHE A 204 1.35 -0.03 5.22
N GLY A 205 0.08 0.03 5.62
CA GLY A 205 -0.37 -0.20 6.99
C GLY A 205 -0.06 -1.62 7.46
N ARG A 206 0.22 -1.78 8.75
CA ARG A 206 0.55 -3.08 9.35
C ARG A 206 -0.55 -4.12 9.13
N ASP A 207 -1.80 -3.70 9.20
CA ASP A 207 -2.96 -4.60 9.25
C ASP A 207 -3.57 -4.83 7.85
N ARG A 208 -3.11 -4.07 6.85
CA ARG A 208 -3.65 -4.02 5.49
C ARG A 208 -2.53 -3.94 4.46
N PHE A 209 -1.39 -4.57 4.73
CA PHE A 209 -0.20 -4.41 3.91
C PHE A 209 -0.45 -4.96 2.50
N GLY A 210 -0.26 -4.10 1.51
CA GLY A 210 -0.46 -4.43 0.10
C GLY A 210 -1.91 -4.48 -0.37
N GLU A 211 -2.90 -4.22 0.49
CA GLU A 211 -4.27 -3.99 0.05
C GLU A 211 -4.36 -2.73 -0.81
N ASP A 212 -5.26 -2.71 -1.78
CA ASP A 212 -5.54 -1.53 -2.59
C ASP A 212 -6.97 -1.05 -2.43
N GLU A 213 -7.13 0.27 -2.46
CA GLU A 213 -8.42 0.95 -2.43
C GLU A 213 -8.45 2.09 -3.44
N SER A 214 -9.66 2.56 -3.75
CA SER A 214 -9.87 3.75 -4.59
C SER A 214 -10.50 4.86 -3.76
N PHE A 215 -9.83 6.00 -3.72
CA PHE A 215 -10.29 7.17 -2.95
C PHE A 215 -10.57 8.35 -3.87
N SER A 216 -11.32 9.33 -3.36
CA SER A 216 -11.53 10.60 -4.05
C SER A 216 -10.19 11.24 -4.40
N LYS A 217 -10.05 11.77 -5.62
CA LYS A 217 -8.84 12.49 -6.06
C LYS A 217 -8.55 13.73 -5.22
N THR A 218 -9.56 14.27 -4.54
CA THR A 218 -9.44 15.38 -3.60
C THR A 218 -9.04 14.96 -2.18
N SER A 219 -8.99 13.66 -1.87
CA SER A 219 -8.42 13.16 -0.60
C SER A 219 -6.90 13.33 -0.57
N ARG A 220 -6.31 13.24 0.63
CA ARG A 220 -4.87 13.42 0.84
C ARG A 220 -4.29 12.12 1.42
N TYR A 221 -3.22 11.64 0.82
CA TYR A 221 -2.50 10.42 1.23
C TYR A 221 -1.02 10.57 0.91
N PHE A 222 -0.20 9.61 1.33
CA PHE A 222 1.25 9.68 1.16
C PHE A 222 1.68 9.31 -0.25
N VAL A 223 2.92 9.67 -0.60
CA VAL A 223 3.51 9.40 -1.93
C VAL A 223 4.91 8.83 -1.76
N ARG A 224 5.24 7.84 -2.58
CA ARG A 224 6.61 7.35 -2.79
C ARG A 224 7.00 7.58 -4.24
N CYS A 225 8.19 8.13 -4.46
CA CYS A 225 8.68 8.40 -5.81
C CYS A 225 9.66 7.34 -6.28
N ILE A 226 9.68 7.16 -7.61
CA ILE A 226 10.49 6.20 -8.34
C ILE A 226 10.97 6.84 -9.65
N ARG A 227 12.02 6.29 -10.25
CA ARG A 227 12.48 6.54 -11.63
C ARG A 227 12.88 5.23 -12.32
#